data_AF-A0A085G7J4-F1
#
_entry.id   AF-A0A085G7J4-F1
#
_cell.length_a   1.000
_cell.length_b   1.000
_cell.length_c   1.000
_cell.angle_alpha   90.00
_cell.angle_beta   90.00
_cell.angle_gamma   90.00
#
_symmetry.space_group_name_H-M   'P 1'
#
loop_
_entity.id
_entity.type
_entity.pdbx_description
1 polymer ?
#
loop_
_entity_poly.entity_id
_entity_poly.type
_entity_poly.pdbx_seq_one_letter_code
_entity_poly.pdbx_strand_id
1 'polypeptide(L)'
;MISLGAYPALSLADAREIRAEKLAMLVCGIDPQVRADEEAEKLQIAQESIFVNVARKWFELKQSYVSADHAKDIWRSIEKDILPSIENVPVQELKA
;
A
#
# COMPACT_ATOMS: atom_id res chain seq x y z
N MET A 1 -18.86 -9.32 -10.75
CA MET A 1 -19.86 -8.36 -11.28
C MET A 1 -19.44 -6.97 -10.83
N ILE A 2 -19.00 -6.11 -11.74
CA ILE A 2 -18.53 -4.76 -11.39
C ILE A 2 -19.71 -3.80 -11.53
N SER A 3 -20.16 -3.21 -10.42
CA SER A 3 -21.14 -2.11 -10.45
C SER A 3 -20.39 -0.80 -10.72
N LEU A 4 -20.85 -0.02 -11.70
CA LEU A 4 -20.22 1.26 -12.08
C LEU A 4 -20.72 2.45 -11.26
N GLY A 5 -21.83 2.28 -10.54
CA GLY A 5 -22.50 3.36 -9.79
C GLY A 5 -24.01 3.33 -9.99
N ALA A 6 -24.73 4.13 -9.21
CA ALA A 6 -26.19 4.27 -9.28
C ALA A 6 -26.58 5.62 -9.90
N TYR A 7 -27.65 5.64 -10.69
CA TYR A 7 -28.27 6.88 -11.16
C TYR A 7 -28.91 7.63 -9.96
N PRO A 8 -28.83 8.97 -9.88
CA PRO A 8 -28.31 9.93 -10.87
C PRO A 8 -26.82 10.28 -10.70
N ALA A 9 -26.10 9.66 -9.76
CA ALA A 9 -24.68 9.95 -9.54
C ALA A 9 -23.80 9.55 -10.73
N LEU A 10 -24.22 8.55 -11.50
CA LEU A 10 -23.64 8.18 -12.79
C LEU A 10 -24.72 8.25 -13.87
N SER A 11 -24.46 8.97 -14.96
CA SER A 11 -25.39 9.04 -16.08
C SER A 11 -25.35 7.73 -16.90
N LEU A 12 -26.44 7.45 -17.61
CA LEU A 12 -26.49 6.32 -18.54
C LEU A 12 -25.56 6.50 -19.76
N ALA A 13 -25.12 7.73 -20.05
CA ALA A 13 -24.15 7.98 -21.10
C ALA A 13 -22.75 7.55 -20.64
N ASP A 14 -22.32 8.05 -19.47
CA ASP A 14 -21.01 7.75 -18.89
C ASP A 14 -20.86 6.24 -18.61
N ALA A 15 -21.92 5.59 -18.14
CA ALA A 15 -21.92 4.14 -17.93
C ALA A 15 -21.66 3.34 -19.23
N ARG A 16 -22.13 3.83 -20.38
CA ARG A 16 -21.88 3.19 -21.68
C ARG A 16 -20.45 3.41 -22.16
N GLU A 17 -19.91 4.59 -21.90
CA GLU A 17 -18.52 4.95 -22.24
C GLU A 17 -17.54 4.08 -21.45
N ILE A 18 -17.67 4.02 -20.12
CA ILE A 18 -16.83 3.19 -19.25
C ILE A 18 -16.91 1.70 -19.64
N ARG A 19 -18.09 1.23 -20.09
CA ARG A 19 -18.24 -0.14 -20.60
C ARG A 19 -17.44 -0.35 -21.88
N ALA A 20 -17.48 0.59 -22.82
CA ALA A 20 -16.71 0.50 -24.07
C ALA A 20 -15.20 0.49 -23.80
N GLU A 21 -14.73 1.34 -22.89
CA GLU A 21 -13.32 1.36 -22.45
C GLU A 21 -12.87 0.03 -21.85
N LYS A 22 -13.68 -0.54 -20.94
CA LYS A 22 -13.38 -1.86 -20.34
C LYS A 22 -13.35 -2.98 -21.37
N LEU A 23 -14.25 -2.96 -22.34
CA LEU A 23 -14.23 -3.93 -23.43
C LEU A 23 -13.01 -3.74 -24.33
N ALA A 24 -12.60 -2.49 -24.60
CA ALA A 24 -11.38 -2.21 -25.36
C ALA A 24 -10.13 -2.75 -24.64
N MET A 25 -10.04 -2.58 -23.32
CA MET A 25 -8.96 -3.15 -22.51
C MET A 25 -8.93 -4.69 -22.58
N LEU A 26 -10.10 -5.33 -22.51
CA LEU A 26 -10.22 -6.79 -22.66
C LEU A 26 -9.77 -7.27 -24.05
N VAL A 27 -10.10 -6.53 -25.11
CA VAL A 27 -9.65 -6.84 -26.48
C VAL A 27 -8.13 -6.74 -26.61
N CYS A 28 -7.50 -5.80 -25.88
CA CYS A 28 -6.04 -5.71 -25.77
C CYS A 28 -5.42 -6.81 -24.87
N GLY A 29 -6.22 -7.76 -24.35
CA GLY A 29 -5.76 -8.85 -23.49
C GLY A 29 -5.48 -8.44 -22.04
N ILE A 30 -5.89 -7.22 -21.63
CA ILE A 30 -5.69 -6.71 -20.28
C ILE A 30 -7.02 -6.84 -19.54
N ASP A 31 -7.08 -7.72 -18.54
CA ASP A 31 -8.24 -7.80 -17.67
C ASP A 31 -8.23 -6.60 -16.71
N PRO A 32 -9.22 -5.68 -16.80
CA PRO A 32 -9.27 -4.50 -15.94
C PRO A 32 -9.44 -4.86 -14.46
N GLN A 33 -9.97 -6.05 -14.14
CA GLN A 33 -10.11 -6.50 -12.76
C GLN A 33 -8.76 -6.94 -12.19
N VAL A 34 -8.01 -7.77 -12.93
CA VAL A 34 -6.66 -8.19 -12.55
C VAL A 34 -5.74 -6.99 -12.40
N ARG A 35 -5.82 -6.02 -13.31
CA ARG A 35 -5.00 -4.79 -13.21
C ARG A 35 -5.34 -3.96 -11.96
N ALA A 36 -6.62 -3.84 -11.62
CA ALA A 36 -7.05 -3.14 -10.41
C ALA A 36 -6.56 -3.86 -9.14
N ASP A 37 -6.61 -5.20 -9.13
CA ASP A 37 -6.11 -6.02 -8.03
C ASP A 37 -4.58 -5.88 -7.89
N GLU A 38 -3.84 -5.92 -9.01
CA GLU A 38 -2.38 -5.69 -9.03
C GLU A 38 -2.00 -4.28 -8.56
N GLU A 39 -2.75 -3.24 -8.96
CA GLU A 39 -2.50 -1.87 -8.51
C GLU A 39 -2.78 -1.73 -7.00
N ALA A 40 -3.85 -2.36 -6.50
CA ALA A 40 -4.15 -2.40 -5.08
C ALA A 40 -3.07 -3.15 -4.28
N GLU A 41 -2.60 -4.29 -4.78
CA GLU A 41 -1.51 -5.07 -4.16
C GLU A 41 -0.21 -4.27 -4.15
N LYS A 42 0.14 -3.59 -5.25
CA LYS A 42 1.33 -2.71 -5.31
C LYS A 42 1.24 -1.57 -4.30
N LEU A 43 0.07 -0.96 -4.13
CA LEU A 43 -0.15 0.08 -3.12
C LEU A 43 0.00 -0.47 -1.70
N GLN A 44 -0.53 -1.67 -1.43
CA GLN A 44 -0.36 -2.33 -0.14
C GLN A 44 1.11 -2.64 0.14
N ILE A 45 1.81 -3.24 -0.82
CA ILE A 45 3.25 -3.55 -0.70
C ILE A 45 4.04 -2.28 -0.47
N ALA A 46 3.76 -1.21 -1.24
CA ALA A 46 4.45 0.07 -1.08
C ALA A 46 4.24 0.66 0.32
N GLN A 47 3.03 0.55 0.88
CA GLN A 47 2.74 0.98 2.24
C GLN A 47 3.45 0.08 3.27
N GLU A 48 3.38 -1.24 3.11
CA GLU A 48 4.02 -2.18 4.01
C GLU A 48 5.55 -2.09 4.00
N SER A 49 6.12 -1.69 2.86
CA SER A 49 7.55 -1.52 2.69
C SER A 49 8.07 -0.16 3.15
N ILE A 50 7.22 0.72 3.67
CA ILE A 50 7.66 1.94 4.35
C ILE A 50 8.49 1.57 5.58
N PHE A 51 9.59 2.28 5.79
CA PHE A 51 10.52 2.02 6.89
C PHE A 51 9.83 1.89 8.25
N VAL A 52 8.89 2.78 8.61
CA VAL A 52 8.15 2.69 9.88
C VAL A 52 7.44 1.36 10.06
N ASN A 53 6.78 0.88 9.00
CA ASN A 53 5.99 -0.34 9.08
C ASN A 53 6.89 -1.56 9.21
N VAL A 54 8.02 -1.56 8.50
CA VAL A 54 9.05 -2.60 8.64
C VAL A 54 9.70 -2.54 10.02
N ALA A 55 10.07 -1.35 10.51
CA ALA A 55 10.66 -1.15 11.82
C ALA A 55 9.73 -1.59 12.95
N ARG A 56 8.42 -1.33 12.84
CA ARG A 56 7.41 -1.80 13.79
C ARG A 56 7.31 -3.33 13.80
N LYS A 57 7.18 -3.97 12.62
CA LYS A 57 7.16 -5.44 12.49
C LYS A 57 8.43 -6.06 13.08
N TRP A 58 9.60 -5.47 12.81
CA TRP A 58 10.86 -5.90 13.41
C TRP A 58 10.88 -5.73 14.92
N PHE A 59 10.37 -4.61 15.44
CA PHE A 59 10.35 -4.31 16.85
C PHE A 59 9.44 -5.27 17.63
N GLU A 60 8.27 -5.62 17.10
CA GLU A 60 7.37 -6.62 17.68
C GLU A 60 8.06 -7.97 17.86
N LEU A 61 8.83 -8.42 16.86
CA LEU A 61 9.63 -9.63 16.96
C LEU A 61 10.74 -9.46 18.00
N LYS A 62 11.48 -8.35 17.94
CA LYS A 62 12.64 -8.08 18.80
C LYS A 62 12.26 -7.97 20.27
N GLN A 63 11.10 -7.38 20.58
CA GLN A 63 10.62 -7.16 21.95
C GLN A 63 10.52 -8.47 22.75
N SER A 64 10.26 -9.61 22.10
CA SER A 64 10.22 -10.92 22.77
C SER A 64 11.60 -11.42 23.24
N TYR A 65 12.69 -10.88 22.72
CA TYR A 65 14.07 -11.29 23.01
C TYR A 65 14.83 -10.34 23.95
N VAL A 66 14.24 -9.20 24.31
CA VAL A 66 14.88 -8.17 25.17
C VAL A 66 14.01 -7.87 26.38
N SER A 67 14.62 -7.34 27.44
CA SER A 67 13.85 -6.85 28.58
C SER A 67 12.96 -5.68 28.17
N ALA A 68 11.84 -5.49 28.88
CA ALA A 68 10.86 -4.46 28.55
C ALA A 68 11.46 -3.04 28.57
N ASP A 69 12.37 -2.76 29.50
CA ASP A 69 13.05 -1.46 29.57
C ASP A 69 13.99 -1.24 28.39
N HIS A 70 14.74 -2.28 28.00
CA HIS A 70 15.65 -2.18 26.86
C HIS A 70 14.89 -2.07 25.53
N ALA A 71 13.74 -2.74 25.40
CA ALA A 71 12.86 -2.58 24.25
C ALA A 71 12.34 -1.14 24.14
N LYS A 72 11.92 -0.51 25.25
CA LYS A 72 11.50 0.90 25.24
C LYS A 72 12.62 1.83 24.80
N ASP A 73 13.83 1.62 25.29
CA ASP A 73 14.99 2.44 24.91
C ASP A 73 15.32 2.31 23.41
N ILE A 74 15.27 1.09 22.86
CA ILE A 74 15.47 0.82 21.43
C ILE A 74 14.41 1.54 20.59
N TRP A 75 13.13 1.42 20.96
CA TRP A 75 12.08 2.08 20.18
C TRP A 75 12.22 3.60 20.23
N ARG A 76 12.57 4.15 21.40
CA ARG A 76 12.77 5.59 21.60
C ARG A 76 13.91 6.14 20.75
N SER A 77 15.02 5.41 20.58
CA SER A 77 16.11 5.86 19.71
C SER A 77 15.71 5.81 18.24
N ILE A 78 14.98 4.78 17.80
CA ILE A 78 14.44 4.71 16.43
C ILE A 78 13.49 5.88 16.16
N GLU A 79 12.56 6.14 17.08
CA GLU A 79 11.58 7.23 16.95
C GLU A 79 12.23 8.62 16.94
N LYS A 80 13.27 8.82 17.74
CA LYS A 80 13.94 10.12 17.85
C LYS A 80 14.95 10.39 16.75
N ASP A 81 15.75 9.38 16.40
CA ASP A 81 16.94 9.59 15.58
C ASP A 81 16.73 9.14 14.12
N ILE A 82 15.83 8.17 13.87
CA ILE A 82 15.66 7.54 12.56
C ILE A 82 14.38 8.01 11.88
N LEU A 83 13.24 7.95 12.59
CA LEU A 83 11.95 8.31 12.00
C LEU A 83 11.94 9.71 11.38
N PRO A 84 12.48 10.78 11.99
CA PRO A 84 12.41 12.13 11.40
C PRO A 84 13.02 12.23 10.00
N SER A 85 13.95 11.35 9.65
CA SER A 85 14.67 11.38 8.38
C SER A 85 14.09 10.42 7.34
N ILE A 86 13.59 9.25 7.76
CA ILE A 86 13.22 8.17 6.84
C ILE A 86 11.84 7.55 7.12
N GLU A 87 10.97 8.21 7.90
CA GLU A 87 9.65 7.71 8.31
C GLU A 87 8.86 7.10 7.15
N ASN A 88 8.71 7.87 6.07
CA ASN A 88 7.87 7.53 4.91
C ASN A 88 8.68 7.04 3.70
N VAL A 89 9.94 6.65 3.91
CA VAL A 89 10.81 6.18 2.82
C VAL A 89 10.59 4.68 2.61
N PRO A 90 10.30 4.22 1.38
CA PRO A 90 10.27 2.80 1.07
C PRO A 90 11.64 2.18 1.29
N VAL A 91 11.70 1.03 1.96
CA VAL A 91 12.95 0.34 2.28
C VAL A 91 13.74 -0.03 1.01
N GLN A 92 13.06 -0.23 -0.12
CA GLN A 92 13.67 -0.51 -1.42
C GLN A 92 14.47 0.67 -1.98
N GLU A 93 14.18 1.89 -1.54
CA GLU A 93 14.89 3.10 -1.97
C GLU A 93 16.11 3.42 -1.07
N LEU A 94 16.22 2.76 0.08
CA LEU A 94 17.36 2.91 0.98
C LEU A 94 18.60 2.25 0.36
N LYS A 95 19.59 3.08 0.03
CA LYS A 95 20.89 2.63 -0.46
C LYS A 95 21.87 2.46 0.70
N ALA A 96 22.64 1.37 0.66
CA ALA A 96 23.71 1.06 1.60
C ALA A 96 25.00 1.85 1.30
#